data_AF-A0A7S2G0S6-F1
#
_entry.id   AF-A0A7S2G0S6-F1
#
_cell.length_a   1.000
_cell.length_b   1.000
_cell.length_c   1.000
_cell.angle_alpha   90.00
_cell.angle_beta   90.00
_cell.angle_gamma   90.00
#
_symmetry.space_group_name_H-M   'P 1'
#
loop_
_entity.id
_entity.type
_entity.pdbx_description
1 polymer ?
#
loop_
_entity_poly.entity_id
_entity_poly.type
_entity_poly.pdbx_seq_one_letter_code
_entity_poly.pdbx_strand_id
1 'polypeptide(L)'
;FPTYCFVDHRTNLFLQQLLFQTLAPLVVIGLAGLGYVIRRWFCVGRLPEKKLDTMNESFMFWLLLFTYVVFVPCSAVVMSVFNCHYLGSGMSFMFVDYTTKCEAPVHDLMKIYAVIFIFVYPVGIPAMYFAVLYRNRHAIDPII
;
A
#
# COMPACT_ATOMS: atom_id res chain seq x y z
N PHE A 1 -38.16 -6.10 5.70
CA PHE A 1 -37.69 -7.09 4.71
C PHE A 1 -37.46 -6.31 3.41
N PRO A 2 -36.26 -6.15 2.78
CA PRO A 2 -35.05 -6.98 2.74
C PRO A 2 -33.72 -6.14 2.64
N THR A 3 -33.51 -5.13 3.47
CA THR A 3 -32.36 -4.21 3.31
C THR A 3 -31.02 -4.77 3.79
N TYR A 4 -31.01 -5.77 4.68
CA TYR A 4 -29.78 -6.37 5.22
C TYR A 4 -28.98 -7.16 4.17
N CYS A 5 -29.64 -7.90 3.26
CA CYS A 5 -28.94 -8.64 2.21
C CYS A 5 -28.30 -7.72 1.15
N PHE A 6 -28.91 -6.56 0.88
CA PHE A 6 -28.38 -5.60 -0.11
C PHE A 6 -27.18 -4.80 0.41
N VAL A 7 -27.15 -4.52 1.72
CA VAL A 7 -26.01 -3.85 2.35
C VAL A 7 -24.81 -4.78 2.38
N ASP A 8 -25.00 -6.03 2.82
CA ASP A 8 -23.94 -7.03 2.94
C ASP A 8 -23.25 -7.32 1.58
N HIS A 9 -24.02 -7.50 0.51
CA HIS A 9 -23.46 -7.72 -0.84
C HIS A 9 -22.64 -6.53 -1.35
N ARG A 10 -23.00 -5.29 -0.99
CA ARG A 10 -22.34 -4.07 -1.47
C ARG A 10 -21.10 -3.71 -0.64
N THR A 11 -21.08 -3.97 0.67
CA THR A 11 -19.90 -3.82 1.52
C THR A 11 -18.77 -4.76 1.11
N ASN A 12 -19.11 -5.98 0.67
CA ASN A 12 -18.13 -6.94 0.15
C ASN A 12 -17.45 -6.41 -1.14
N LEU A 13 -18.17 -5.68 -1.99
CA LEU A 13 -17.63 -5.14 -3.24
C LEU A 13 -16.58 -4.04 -2.99
N PHE A 14 -16.85 -3.12 -2.06
CA PHE A 14 -15.90 -2.06 -1.69
C PHE A 14 -14.67 -2.60 -0.96
N LEU A 15 -14.87 -3.53 -0.02
CA LEU A 15 -13.76 -4.21 0.64
C LEU A 15 -12.90 -4.93 -0.40
N GLN A 16 -13.49 -5.62 -1.38
CA GLN A 16 -12.75 -6.28 -2.45
C GLN A 16 -12.00 -5.31 -3.35
N GLN A 17 -12.56 -4.14 -3.68
CA GLN A 17 -11.83 -3.12 -4.45
C GLN A 17 -10.64 -2.55 -3.67
N LEU A 18 -10.82 -2.26 -2.37
CA LEU A 18 -9.77 -1.76 -1.48
C LEU A 18 -8.68 -2.82 -1.28
N LEU A 19 -9.09 -4.06 -1.03
CA LEU A 19 -8.20 -5.22 -0.93
C LEU A 19 -7.45 -5.43 -2.24
N PHE A 20 -8.10 -5.36 -3.40
CA PHE A 20 -7.43 -5.55 -4.67
C PHE A 20 -6.41 -4.44 -4.96
N GLN A 21 -6.75 -3.18 -4.70
CA GLN A 21 -5.83 -2.05 -4.92
C GLN A 21 -4.63 -2.03 -3.96
N THR A 22 -4.79 -2.53 -2.73
CA THR A 22 -3.71 -2.58 -1.72
C THR A 22 -2.91 -3.88 -1.76
N LEU A 23 -3.56 -5.03 -1.98
CA LEU A 23 -2.92 -6.33 -2.03
C LEU A 23 -2.21 -6.58 -3.35
N ALA A 24 -2.74 -6.14 -4.50
CA ALA A 24 -2.06 -6.33 -5.78
C ALA A 24 -0.62 -5.81 -5.77
N PRO A 25 -0.34 -4.55 -5.34
CA PRO A 25 1.04 -4.07 -5.29
C PRO A 25 1.88 -4.81 -4.23
N LEU A 26 1.31 -5.19 -3.08
CA LEU A 26 2.03 -5.97 -2.07
C LEU A 26 2.42 -7.36 -2.57
N VAL A 27 1.52 -8.04 -3.30
CA VAL A 27 1.78 -9.35 -3.91
C VAL A 27 2.84 -9.22 -5.00
N VAL A 28 2.80 -8.19 -5.84
CA VAL A 28 3.82 -7.95 -6.88
C VAL A 28 5.19 -7.71 -6.24
N ILE A 29 5.29 -6.86 -5.22
CA ILE A 29 6.54 -6.61 -4.48
C ILE A 29 7.01 -7.90 -3.79
N GLY A 30 6.10 -8.64 -3.16
CA GLY A 30 6.39 -9.89 -2.47
C GLY A 30 6.93 -10.96 -3.42
N LEU A 31 6.31 -11.16 -4.58
CA LEU A 31 6.75 -12.11 -5.60
C LEU A 31 8.08 -11.68 -6.25
N ALA A 32 8.25 -10.38 -6.53
CA ALA A 32 9.52 -9.86 -7.06
C ALA A 32 10.67 -10.03 -6.05
N GLY A 33 10.41 -9.73 -4.76
CA GLY A 33 11.35 -9.92 -3.67
C GLY A 33 11.67 -11.40 -3.44
N LEU A 34 10.66 -12.28 -3.46
CA LEU A 34 10.84 -13.72 -3.33
C LEU A 34 11.67 -14.26 -4.51
N GLY A 35 11.36 -13.86 -5.74
CA GLY A 35 12.12 -14.23 -6.93
C GLY A 35 13.58 -13.74 -6.86
N TYR A 36 13.81 -12.53 -6.36
CA TYR A 36 15.15 -12.00 -6.10
C TYR A 36 15.89 -12.83 -5.06
N VAL A 37 15.25 -13.15 -3.92
CA VAL A 37 15.84 -13.96 -2.84
C VAL A 37 16.12 -15.37 -3.32
N ILE A 38 15.21 -16.03 -4.05
CA ILE A 38 15.39 -17.36 -4.61
C ILE A 38 16.55 -17.36 -5.60
N ARG A 39 16.58 -16.40 -6.54
CA ARG A 39 17.66 -16.28 -7.52
C ARG A 39 18.99 -16.00 -6.84
N ARG A 40 19.00 -15.18 -5.79
CA ARG A 40 20.18 -14.93 -4.97
C ARG A 40 20.62 -16.22 -4.28
N TRP A 41 19.74 -16.88 -3.52
CA TRP A 41 20.01 -18.14 -2.82
C TRP A 41 20.55 -19.23 -3.74
N PHE A 42 19.90 -19.49 -4.88
CA PHE A 42 20.34 -20.51 -5.83
C PHE A 42 21.66 -20.14 -6.53
N CYS A 43 21.99 -18.86 -6.66
CA CYS A 43 23.19 -18.41 -7.34
C CYS A 43 24.29 -17.86 -6.40
N VAL A 44 24.11 -17.91 -5.08
CA VAL A 44 25.03 -17.34 -4.07
C VAL A 44 26.46 -17.89 -4.20
N GLY A 45 26.65 -19.07 -4.80
CA GLY A 45 27.98 -19.65 -5.07
C GLY A 45 28.50 -19.51 -6.50
N ARG A 46 27.74 -18.91 -7.44
CA ARG A 46 28.11 -18.84 -8.88
C ARG A 46 28.13 -17.44 -9.47
N LEU A 47 27.61 -16.43 -8.77
CA LEU A 47 27.49 -15.09 -9.33
C LEU A 47 28.74 -14.26 -9.01
N PRO A 48 29.42 -13.68 -10.01
CA PRO A 48 30.50 -12.72 -9.79
C PRO A 48 29.95 -11.46 -9.12
N GLU A 49 30.72 -10.87 -8.19
CA GLU A 49 30.32 -9.71 -7.36
C GLU A 49 29.72 -8.57 -8.20
N LYS A 50 30.36 -8.23 -9.33
CA LYS A 50 29.86 -7.19 -10.26
C LYS A 50 28.44 -7.42 -10.76
N LYS A 51 28.02 -8.67 -10.96
CA LYS A 51 26.67 -9.00 -11.46
C LYS A 51 25.63 -8.92 -10.35
N LEU A 52 26.03 -9.14 -9.10
CA LEU A 52 25.17 -8.97 -7.93
C LEU A 52 24.86 -7.49 -7.69
N ASP A 53 25.86 -6.62 -7.84
CA ASP A 53 25.69 -5.16 -7.67
C ASP A 53 24.73 -4.57 -8.72
N THR A 54 24.93 -4.86 -10.00
CA THR A 54 24.01 -4.42 -11.07
C THR A 54 22.59 -4.96 -10.88
N MET A 55 22.45 -6.21 -10.42
CA MET A 55 21.14 -6.78 -10.12
C MET A 55 20.48 -6.09 -8.92
N ASN A 56 21.25 -5.73 -7.89
CA ASN A 56 20.74 -5.04 -6.71
C ASN A 56 20.32 -3.59 -7.04
N GLU A 57 21.12 -2.87 -7.82
CA GLU A 57 20.78 -1.53 -8.32
C GLU A 57 19.50 -1.56 -9.15
N SER A 58 19.39 -2.48 -10.10
CA SER A 58 18.21 -2.64 -10.94
C SER A 58 16.96 -2.95 -10.11
N PHE A 59 17.08 -3.88 -9.16
CA PHE A 59 15.98 -4.26 -8.27
C PHE A 59 15.54 -3.08 -7.39
N MET A 60 16.49 -2.36 -6.80
CA MET A 60 16.21 -1.17 -5.99
C MET A 60 15.52 -0.09 -6.81
N PHE A 61 15.99 0.19 -8.02
CA PHE A 61 15.36 1.16 -8.92
C PHE A 61 13.90 0.82 -9.22
N TRP A 62 13.63 -0.42 -9.63
CA TRP A 62 12.26 -0.87 -9.92
C TRP A 62 11.36 -0.87 -8.67
N LEU A 63 11.90 -1.25 -7.51
CA LEU A 63 11.17 -1.21 -6.24
C LEU A 63 10.80 0.22 -5.85
N LEU A 64 11.75 1.16 -5.93
CA LEU A 64 11.53 2.59 -5.66
C LEU A 64 10.55 3.19 -6.66
N LEU A 65 10.65 2.86 -7.94
CA LEU A 65 9.71 3.39 -8.94
C LEU A 65 8.30 2.86 -8.71
N PHE A 66 8.15 1.57 -8.44
CA PHE A 66 6.85 0.95 -8.20
C PHE A 66 6.19 1.48 -6.92
N THR A 67 6.93 1.57 -5.81
CA THR A 67 6.41 2.10 -4.55
C THR A 67 5.99 3.57 -4.67
N TYR A 68 6.69 4.37 -5.46
CA TYR A 68 6.32 5.76 -5.76
C TYR A 68 4.98 5.86 -6.51
N VAL A 69 4.80 5.05 -7.56
CA VAL A 69 3.56 5.05 -8.37
C VAL A 69 2.35 4.63 -7.53
N VAL A 70 2.53 3.67 -6.64
CA VAL A 70 1.46 3.11 -5.79
C VAL A 70 1.17 4.01 -4.57
N PHE A 71 2.13 4.83 -4.13
CA PHE A 71 2.01 5.66 -2.93
C PHE A 71 0.77 6.58 -2.93
N VAL A 72 0.59 7.35 -4.01
CA VAL A 72 -0.49 8.34 -4.13
C VAL A 72 -1.88 7.68 -4.12
N PRO A 73 -2.20 6.72 -5.00
CA PRO A 73 -3.54 6.12 -5.02
C PRO A 73 -3.85 5.35 -3.74
N CYS A 74 -2.90 4.57 -3.20
CA CYS A 74 -3.15 3.80 -1.97
C CYS A 74 -3.33 4.71 -0.75
N SER A 75 -2.52 5.76 -0.60
CA SER A 75 -2.67 6.69 0.53
C SER A 75 -3.97 7.48 0.46
N ALA A 76 -4.38 7.91 -0.74
CA ALA A 76 -5.65 8.62 -0.94
C ALA A 76 -6.86 7.74 -0.60
N VAL A 77 -6.86 6.47 -1.01
CA VAL A 77 -7.94 5.51 -0.73
C VAL A 77 -8.02 5.16 0.76
N VAL A 78 -6.89 5.07 1.46
CA VAL A 78 -6.90 4.80 2.90
C VAL A 78 -7.36 6.03 3.70
N MET A 79 -6.94 7.24 3.31
CA MET A 79 -7.39 8.47 3.97
C MET A 79 -8.86 8.78 3.71
N SER A 80 -9.38 8.46 2.53
CA SER A 80 -10.79 8.67 2.19
C SER A 80 -11.74 7.83 3.03
N VAL A 81 -11.24 6.77 3.68
CA VAL A 81 -12.03 5.96 4.64
C VAL A 81 -12.47 6.76 5.87
N PHE A 82 -11.73 7.81 6.22
CA PHE A 82 -12.01 8.64 7.39
C PHE A 82 -12.87 9.88 7.07
N ASN A 83 -13.07 10.20 5.80
CA ASN A 83 -13.92 11.32 5.38
C ASN A 83 -15.39 10.86 5.33
N CYS A 84 -16.16 11.17 6.38
CA CYS A 84 -17.62 11.01 6.39
C CYS A 84 -18.29 12.37 6.16
N HIS A 85 -19.19 12.46 5.18
CA HIS A 85 -20.02 13.63 4.94
C HIS A 85 -21.37 13.49 5.68
N TYR A 86 -21.79 14.53 6.38
CA TYR A 86 -23.09 14.58 7.03
C TYR A 86 -24.15 15.09 6.04
N LEU A 87 -25.01 14.19 5.56
CA LEU A 87 -26.24 14.58 4.88
C LEU A 87 -27.27 14.84 5.98
N GLY A 88 -27.86 16.04 6.02
CA GLY A 88 -28.61 16.63 7.14
C GLY A 88 -29.85 15.87 7.67
N SER A 89 -30.03 14.60 7.33
CA SER A 89 -31.06 13.67 7.83
C SER A 89 -30.56 12.70 8.92
N GLY A 90 -29.44 13.00 9.57
CA GLY A 90 -28.87 12.18 10.67
C GLY A 90 -28.08 10.96 10.19
N MET A 91 -27.71 10.91 8.90
CA MET A 91 -27.00 9.79 8.30
C MET A 91 -25.67 10.25 7.71
N SER A 92 -24.55 9.76 8.24
CA SER A 92 -23.21 10.06 7.74
C SER A 92 -22.78 9.02 6.71
N PHE A 93 -22.25 9.47 5.56
CA PHE A 93 -21.80 8.58 4.47
C PHE A 93 -20.33 8.80 4.15
N MET A 94 -19.63 7.72 3.79
CA MET A 94 -18.21 7.72 3.40
C MET A 94 -17.99 8.39 2.03
N PHE A 95 -16.99 9.26 1.92
CA PHE A 95 -16.79 10.17 0.77
C PHE A 95 -16.44 9.49 -0.57
N VAL A 96 -15.93 8.25 -0.54
CA VAL A 96 -15.51 7.53 -1.76
C VAL A 96 -16.69 7.19 -2.66
N ASP A 97 -17.83 6.82 -2.08
CA ASP A 97 -19.00 6.41 -2.87
C ASP A 97 -20.35 6.84 -2.29
N TYR A 98 -20.41 7.63 -1.20
CA TYR A 98 -21.64 8.09 -0.53
C TYR A 98 -22.70 6.99 -0.26
N THR A 99 -22.31 5.71 -0.29
CA THR A 99 -23.24 4.58 -0.30
C THR A 99 -23.11 3.70 0.94
N THR A 100 -22.07 3.90 1.75
CA THR A 100 -21.85 3.22 3.03
C THR A 100 -22.16 4.16 4.19
N LYS A 101 -23.06 3.75 5.08
CA LYS A 101 -23.40 4.49 6.30
C LYS A 101 -22.25 4.34 7.31
N CYS A 102 -21.69 5.44 7.82
CA CYS A 102 -20.59 5.44 8.78
C CYS A 102 -20.97 4.86 10.17
N GLU A 103 -22.26 4.61 10.42
CA GLU A 103 -22.79 4.05 11.68
C GLU A 103 -22.94 2.52 11.68
N ALA A 104 -22.58 1.82 10.60
CA ALA A 104 -22.70 0.36 10.57
C ALA A 104 -21.55 -0.31 11.36
N PRO A 105 -21.79 -1.37 12.14
CA PRO A 105 -20.75 -2.06 12.93
C PRO A 105 -19.63 -2.68 12.07
N VAL A 106 -19.91 -2.98 10.80
CA VAL A 106 -18.90 -3.42 9.81
C VAL A 106 -17.86 -2.34 9.48
N HIS A 107 -18.19 -1.06 9.73
CA HIS A 107 -17.32 0.08 9.43
C HIS A 107 -16.17 0.19 10.43
N ASP A 108 -16.31 -0.33 11.65
CA ASP A 108 -15.25 -0.27 12.66
C ASP A 108 -14.13 -1.25 12.37
N LEU A 109 -14.43 -2.43 11.82
CA LEU A 109 -13.41 -3.36 11.32
C LEU A 109 -12.65 -2.78 10.12
N MET A 110 -13.35 -2.10 9.21
CA MET A 110 -12.73 -1.40 8.08
C MET A 110 -11.83 -0.23 8.53
N LYS A 111 -12.23 0.52 9.57
CA LYS A 111 -11.39 1.57 10.16
C LYS A 111 -10.11 0.98 10.74
N ILE A 112 -10.18 -0.13 11.50
CA ILE A 112 -8.99 -0.79 12.05
C ILE A 112 -8.05 -1.23 10.91
N TYR A 113 -8.60 -1.84 9.86
CA TYR A 113 -7.83 -2.20 8.67
C TYR A 113 -7.19 -0.95 8.03
N ALA A 114 -7.94 0.11 7.79
CA ALA A 114 -7.42 1.35 7.21
C ALA A 114 -6.31 1.98 8.07
N VAL A 115 -6.44 2.01 9.41
CA VAL A 115 -5.39 2.49 10.31
C VAL A 115 -4.09 1.70 10.13
N ILE A 116 -4.16 0.37 10.02
CA ILE A 116 -2.97 -0.47 9.77
C ILE A 116 -2.31 -0.04 8.45
N PHE A 117 -3.11 0.17 7.40
CA PHE A 117 -2.59 0.57 6.09
C PHE A 117 -2.09 2.02 6.03
N ILE A 118 -2.52 2.91 6.93
CA ILE A 118 -1.88 4.23 7.13
C ILE A 118 -0.43 4.04 7.59
N PHE A 119 -0.18 3.13 8.53
CA PHE A 119 1.19 2.89 8.95
C PHE A 119 2.05 2.29 7.84
N VAL A 120 1.47 1.46 6.96
CA VAL A 120 2.21 0.83 5.86
C VAL A 120 2.50 1.80 4.71
N TYR A 121 1.51 2.55 4.22
CA TYR A 121 1.67 3.39 3.03
C TYR A 121 2.15 4.81 3.37
N PRO A 122 1.32 5.73 3.92
CA PRO A 122 1.74 7.11 4.16
C PRO A 122 2.87 7.28 5.17
N VAL A 123 3.08 6.33 6.09
CA VAL A 123 4.21 6.38 7.04
C VAL A 123 5.38 5.49 6.59
N GLY A 124 5.10 4.22 6.27
CA GLY A 124 6.13 3.23 5.96
C GLY A 124 6.90 3.51 4.68
N ILE A 125 6.22 3.95 3.61
CA ILE A 125 6.89 4.28 2.34
C ILE A 125 7.86 5.46 2.56
N PRO A 126 7.43 6.65 3.02
CA PRO A 126 8.36 7.77 3.22
C PRO A 126 9.53 7.46 4.17
N ALA A 127 9.28 6.68 5.24
CA ALA A 127 10.33 6.24 6.15
C ALA A 127 11.38 5.35 5.44
N MET A 128 10.94 4.45 4.55
CA MET A 128 11.82 3.64 3.73
C MET A 128 12.68 4.49 2.79
N TYR A 129 12.08 5.46 2.09
CA TYR A 129 12.84 6.40 1.24
C TYR A 129 13.84 7.21 2.05
N PHE A 130 13.42 7.71 3.22
CA PHE A 130 14.31 8.45 4.12
C PHE A 130 15.49 7.60 4.56
N ALA A 131 15.27 6.35 4.95
CA ALA A 131 16.35 5.44 5.36
C ALA A 131 17.33 5.12 4.22
N VAL A 132 16.81 4.90 2.99
CA VAL A 132 17.64 4.66 1.80
C VAL A 132 18.46 5.90 1.44
N LEU A 133 17.84 7.08 1.46
CA LEU A 133 18.51 8.35 1.17
C LEU A 133 19.57 8.66 2.24
N TYR A 134 19.25 8.48 3.52
CA TYR A 134 20.16 8.75 4.62
C TYR A 134 21.39 7.83 4.59
N ARG A 135 21.23 6.56 4.20
CA ARG A 135 22.36 5.64 3.99
C ARG A 135 23.26 6.05 2.83
N ASN A 136 22.66 6.51 1.73
CA ASN A 136 23.39 6.93 0.53
C ASN A 136 23.79 8.40 0.53
N ARG A 137 23.62 9.12 1.65
CA ARG A 137 23.95 10.56 1.77
C ARG A 137 25.36 10.88 1.31
N HIS A 138 26.31 9.99 1.57
CA HIS A 138 27.72 10.17 1.20
C HIS A 138 27.99 10.07 -0.30
N ALA A 139 27.11 9.43 -1.07
CA ALA A 139 27.21 9.34 -2.52
C ALA A 139 26.49 10.50 -3.24
N ILE A 140 25.61 11.23 -2.53
CA ILE A 140 24.75 12.27 -3.09
C ILE A 140 25.29 13.68 -2.77
N ASP A 141 26.05 13.86 -1.69
CA ASP A 141 26.65 15.15 -1.34
C ASP A 141 27.86 15.45 -2.25
N PRO A 142 27.77 16.42 -3.19
CA PRO A 142 28.87 16.75 -4.09
C PRO A 142 29.95 17.62 -3.43
N ILE A 143 29.97 17.72 -2.10
CA ILE A 143 30.83 18.64 -1.35
C ILE A 143 31.60 17.87 -0.26
N ILE A 144 32.56 17.06 -0.68
CA ILE A 144 33.78 16.75 0.08
C ILE A 144 34.96 16.91 -0.87
#